data_AF-A0A821SBF5-F1
#
_entry.id   AF-A0A821SBF5-F1
#
_cell.length_a   1.000
_cell.length_b   1.000
_cell.length_c   1.000
_cell.angle_alpha   90.00
_cell.angle_beta   90.00
_cell.angle_gamma   90.00
#
_symmetry.space_group_name_H-M   'P 1'
#
loop_
_entity.id
_entity.type
_entity.pdbx_description
1 polymer ?
#
loop_
_entity_poly.entity_id
_entity_poly.type
_entity_poly.pdbx_seq_one_letter_code
_entity_poly.pdbx_strand_id
1 'polypeptide(L)'
;MSTSSTTAGTNTTSATGTNTASATGTNTASATSTNTSSTTGTNTSSSTGTNTTSTTGTNTTSTIGTNTTSVSSSTSETTSATGMTSTTVN
;
A
#
# COMPACT_ATOMS: atom_id res chain seq x y z
N MET A 1 2.90 -14.79 -10.11
CA MET A 1 3.96 -13.92 -10.63
C MET A 1 4.19 -12.81 -9.63
N SER A 2 5.45 -12.47 -9.35
CA SER A 2 5.79 -11.39 -8.42
C SER A 2 6.38 -10.21 -9.16
N THR A 3 6.06 -9.00 -8.72
CA THR A 3 6.57 -7.74 -9.26
C THR A 3 7.28 -6.97 -8.15
N SER A 4 8.38 -6.30 -8.51
CA SER A 4 9.01 -5.33 -7.62
C SER A 4 9.47 -4.11 -8.40
N SER A 5 9.24 -2.92 -7.83
CA SER A 5 9.56 -1.65 -8.47
C SER A 5 9.98 -0.62 -7.42
N THR A 6 11.00 0.18 -7.76
CA THR A 6 11.46 1.35 -7.01
C THR A 6 11.49 2.54 -7.95
N THR A 7 10.86 3.65 -7.59
CA THR A 7 10.75 4.83 -8.49
C THR A 7 10.69 6.14 -7.72
N ALA A 8 11.30 7.20 -8.29
CA ALA A 8 11.03 8.57 -7.92
C ALA A 8 10.05 9.16 -8.96
N GLY A 9 8.87 9.61 -8.52
CA GLY A 9 7.77 10.04 -9.38
C GLY A 9 6.53 9.17 -9.19
N THR A 10 5.95 8.72 -10.31
CA THR A 10 4.73 7.90 -10.30
C THR A 10 5.09 6.43 -10.56
N ASN A 11 4.67 5.55 -9.66
CA ASN A 11 4.77 4.10 -9.83
C ASN A 11 3.36 3.48 -9.89
N THR A 12 3.08 2.70 -10.93
CA THR A 12 1.82 1.96 -11.07
C THR A 12 2.11 0.50 -11.35
N THR A 13 1.69 -0.38 -10.44
CA THR A 13 1.99 -1.81 -10.51
C THR A 13 0.78 -2.66 -10.17
N SER A 14 0.65 -3.80 -10.85
CA SER A 14 -0.39 -4.80 -10.60
C SER A 14 0.19 -6.20 -10.72
N ALA A 15 -0.11 -7.08 -9.75
CA ALA A 15 0.33 -8.47 -9.77
C ALA A 15 -0.74 -9.43 -9.26
N THR A 16 -0.79 -10.64 -9.83
CA THR A 16 -1.65 -11.71 -9.30
C THR A 16 -1.03 -12.43 -8.10
N GLY A 17 0.28 -12.30 -7.88
CA GLY A 17 1.00 -12.84 -6.72
C GLY A 17 1.43 -11.76 -5.75
N THR A 18 2.74 -11.62 -5.56
CA THR A 18 3.33 -10.61 -4.66
C THR A 18 3.68 -9.34 -5.44
N ASN A 19 3.21 -8.19 -4.98
CA ASN A 19 3.67 -6.89 -5.43
C ASN A 19 4.46 -6.20 -4.32
N THR A 20 5.71 -5.82 -4.59
CA THR A 20 6.54 -5.04 -3.67
C THR A 20 6.95 -3.73 -4.32
N ALA A 21 6.34 -2.62 -3.90
CA ALA A 21 6.59 -1.30 -4.46
C ALA A 21 7.23 -0.37 -3.44
N SER A 22 8.18 0.46 -3.90
CA SER A 22 8.63 1.62 -3.13
C SER A 22 8.69 2.85 -4.01
N ALA A 23 8.17 3.98 -3.51
CA ALA A 23 8.12 5.21 -4.28
C ALA A 23 8.38 6.46 -3.43
N THR A 24 9.08 7.43 -4.03
CA THR A 24 9.04 8.83 -3.58
C THR A 24 8.18 9.61 -4.57
N GLY A 25 6.99 10.04 -4.16
CA GLY A 25 5.97 10.62 -5.04
C GLY A 25 4.63 9.89 -4.90
N THR A 26 4.11 9.36 -5.99
CA THR A 26 2.81 8.67 -6.03
C THR A 26 2.99 7.19 -6.33
N ASN A 27 2.39 6.33 -5.52
CA ASN A 27 2.34 4.89 -5.77
C ASN A 27 0.89 4.41 -5.88
N THR A 28 0.60 3.67 -6.94
CA THR A 28 -0.66 2.95 -7.12
C THR A 28 -0.35 1.47 -7.32
N ALA A 29 -0.73 0.66 -6.34
CA ALA A 29 -0.37 -0.76 -6.29
C ALA A 29 -1.61 -1.64 -6.13
N SER A 30 -1.67 -2.73 -6.89
CA SER A 30 -2.73 -3.73 -6.76
C SER A 30 -2.17 -5.15 -6.71
N ALA A 31 -2.63 -5.99 -5.77
CA ALA A 31 -2.23 -7.40 -5.73
C ALA A 31 -3.36 -8.38 -5.38
N THR A 32 -3.37 -9.56 -6.00
CA THR A 32 -4.35 -10.64 -5.70
C THR A 32 -3.85 -11.66 -4.67
N SER A 33 -2.71 -11.41 -4.01
CA SER A 33 -2.24 -12.22 -2.87
C SER A 33 -1.54 -11.39 -1.82
N THR A 34 -0.43 -10.73 -2.16
CA THR A 34 0.33 -9.92 -1.21
C THR A 34 0.72 -8.60 -1.84
N ASN A 35 0.37 -7.50 -1.21
CA ASN A 35 0.84 -6.17 -1.58
C ASN A 35 1.69 -5.61 -0.43
N THR A 36 2.91 -5.21 -0.74
CA THR A 36 3.80 -4.50 0.18
C THR A 36 4.22 -3.20 -0.47
N SER A 37 3.90 -2.09 0.19
CA SER A 37 4.20 -0.75 -0.34
C SER A 37 4.86 0.13 0.71
N SER A 38 5.93 0.81 0.31
CA SER A 38 6.60 1.82 1.12
C SER A 38 6.69 3.13 0.35
N THR A 39 6.06 4.20 0.85
CA THR A 39 5.97 5.45 0.10
C THR A 39 6.28 6.68 0.93
N THR A 40 7.01 7.61 0.34
CA THR A 40 7.06 9.01 0.79
C THR A 40 6.24 9.84 -0.21
N GLY A 41 5.08 10.33 0.21
CA GLY A 41 4.11 11.03 -0.65
C GLY A 41 2.71 10.43 -0.57
N THR A 42 2.14 10.00 -1.70
CA THR A 42 0.78 9.45 -1.78
C THR A 42 0.82 7.97 -2.13
N ASN A 43 0.18 7.13 -1.32
CA ASN A 43 -0.05 5.73 -1.62
C ASN A 43 -1.53 5.44 -1.85
N THR A 44 -1.82 4.72 -2.91
CA THR A 44 -3.10 4.07 -3.14
C THR A 44 -2.86 2.59 -3.35
N SER A 45 -3.32 1.76 -2.42
CA SER A 45 -3.12 0.32 -2.47
C SER A 45 -4.43 -0.43 -2.45
N SER A 46 -4.53 -1.45 -3.29
CA SER A 46 -5.62 -2.40 -3.28
C SER A 46 -5.10 -3.83 -3.19
N SER A 47 -5.72 -4.69 -2.39
CA SER A 47 -5.39 -6.11 -2.44
C SER A 47 -6.51 -7.05 -2.04
N THR A 48 -6.46 -8.25 -2.58
CA THR A 48 -7.15 -9.43 -2.03
C THR A 48 -6.10 -10.36 -1.42
N GLY A 49 -6.15 -10.61 -0.11
CA GLY A 49 -5.12 -11.32 0.65
C GLY A 49 -4.49 -10.43 1.72
N THR A 50 -3.18 -10.23 1.66
CA THR A 50 -2.44 -9.43 2.63
C THR A 50 -1.97 -8.12 2.03
N ASN A 51 -2.23 -7.00 2.70
CA ASN A 51 -1.65 -5.71 2.41
C ASN A 51 -0.81 -5.22 3.57
N THR A 52 0.41 -4.76 3.27
CA THR A 52 1.30 -4.12 4.23
C THR A 52 1.79 -2.80 3.63
N THR A 53 1.40 -1.71 4.26
CA THR A 53 1.70 -0.35 3.77
C THR A 53 2.42 0.45 4.83
N SER A 54 3.52 1.07 4.46
CA SER A 54 4.26 2.03 5.27
C SER A 54 4.36 3.34 4.51
N THR A 55 3.80 4.42 5.05
CA THR A 55 3.61 5.65 4.30
C THR A 55 3.94 6.89 5.11
N THR A 56 4.79 7.74 4.57
CA THR A 56 5.00 9.11 5.05
C THR A 56 4.27 10.04 4.09
N GLY A 57 3.05 10.42 4.45
CA GLY A 57 2.16 11.29 3.67
C GLY A 57 0.72 10.80 3.75
N THR A 58 0.06 10.69 2.59
CA THR A 58 -1.34 10.25 2.46
C THR A 58 -1.41 8.80 2.03
N ASN A 59 -2.21 8.00 2.75
CA ASN A 59 -2.47 6.62 2.34
C ASN A 59 -3.97 6.31 2.23
N THR A 60 -4.31 5.73 1.08
CA THR A 60 -5.63 5.21 0.76
C THR A 60 -5.50 3.72 0.48
N THR A 61 -6.22 2.91 1.23
CA THR A 61 -6.12 1.47 1.17
C THR A 61 -7.50 0.82 1.04
N SER A 62 -7.60 -0.14 0.11
CA SER A 62 -8.78 -1.00 -0.04
C SER A 62 -8.39 -2.49 -0.03
N THR A 63 -8.87 -3.24 0.95
CA THR A 63 -8.37 -4.60 1.18
C THR A 63 -9.47 -5.59 1.52
N ILE A 64 -9.42 -6.77 0.91
CA ILE A 64 -10.19 -7.96 1.32
C ILE A 64 -9.19 -8.95 1.91
N GLY A 65 -9.21 -9.17 3.22
CA GLY A 65 -8.27 -10.02 3.95
C GLY A 65 -7.58 -9.29 5.10
N THR A 66 -6.26 -9.36 5.18
CA THR A 66 -5.46 -8.74 6.24
C THR A 66 -4.84 -7.43 5.75
N ASN A 67 -5.00 -6.37 6.53
CA ASN A 67 -4.42 -5.06 6.26
C ASN A 67 -3.56 -4.59 7.45
N THR A 68 -2.32 -4.23 7.19
CA THR A 68 -1.41 -3.63 8.15
C THR A 68 -0.90 -2.31 7.60
N THR A 69 -1.23 -1.21 8.27
CA THR A 69 -0.85 0.14 7.84
C THR A 69 -0.03 0.84 8.92
N SER A 70 1.04 1.49 8.49
CA SER A 70 1.86 2.37 9.34
C SER A 70 2.03 3.71 8.64
N VAL A 71 1.63 4.78 9.32
CA VAL A 71 1.64 6.15 8.78
C VAL A 71 2.42 7.06 9.70
N SER A 72 3.31 7.89 9.14
CA SER A 72 4.20 8.74 9.94
C SER A 72 3.92 10.25 9.82
N SER A 73 2.73 10.68 9.39
CA SER A 73 2.42 12.11 9.27
C SER A 73 0.92 12.44 9.24
N SER A 74 0.56 13.67 9.64
CA SER A 74 -0.82 14.20 9.69
C SER A 74 -1.40 14.52 8.29
N THR A 75 -1.45 13.54 7.40
CA THR A 75 -1.96 13.72 6.02
C THR A 75 -2.91 12.61 5.62
N SER A 76 -3.90 12.33 6.47
CA SER A 76 -5.12 11.55 6.18
C SER A 76 -4.90 10.08 5.78
N GLU A 77 -5.43 9.19 6.61
CA GLU A 77 -5.63 7.79 6.27
C GLU A 77 -7.06 7.53 5.86
N THR A 78 -7.24 6.81 4.75
CA THR A 78 -8.51 6.20 4.40
C THR A 78 -8.30 4.71 4.20
N THR A 79 -8.92 3.90 5.06
CA THR A 79 -8.90 2.44 4.95
C THR A 79 -10.32 1.91 4.78
N SER A 80 -10.55 1.20 3.69
CA SER A 80 -11.76 0.40 3.45
C SER A 80 -11.35 -1.06 3.41
N ALA A 81 -11.59 -1.80 4.50
CA ALA A 81 -11.12 -3.16 4.63
C ALA A 81 -12.24 -4.11 5.06
N THR A 82 -12.27 -5.30 4.45
CA THR A 82 -13.08 -6.43 4.88
C THR A 82 -12.12 -7.50 5.39
N GLY A 83 -12.07 -7.71 6.71
CA GLY A 83 -11.16 -8.65 7.37
C GLY A 83 -10.39 -8.01 8.52
N MET A 84 -9.18 -8.48 8.82
CA MET A 84 -8.38 -7.97 9.95
C MET A 84 -7.62 -6.71 9.56
N THR A 85 -7.75 -5.67 10.37
CA THR A 85 -7.04 -4.39 10.17
C THR A 85 -6.20 -4.04 11.38
N SER A 86 -4.94 -3.67 11.14
CA SER A 86 -4.06 -3.05 12.12
C SER A 86 -3.51 -1.76 11.55
N THR A 87 -3.70 -0.65 12.25
CA THR A 87 -3.23 0.68 11.83
C THR A 87 -2.44 1.29 12.98
N THR A 88 -1.23 1.76 12.66
CA THR A 88 -0.37 2.52 13.57
C THR A 88 -0.10 3.89 12.97
N VAL A 89 -0.36 4.94 13.74
CA VAL A 89 -0.05 6.33 13.36
C VAL A 89 1.04 6.82 14.29
N ASN A 90 2.16 7.26 13.72
CA ASN A 90 3.36 7.73 14.41
C ASN A 90 3.54 9.24 14.24
#